data_AF-A0A4R8MTK5-F1
#
_entry.id   AF-A0A4R8MTK5-F1
#
_cell.length_a   1.000
_cell.length_b   1.000
_cell.length_c   1.000
_cell.angle_alpha   90.00
_cell.angle_beta   90.00
_cell.angle_gamma   90.00
#
_symmetry.space_group_name_H-M   'P 1'
#
loop_
_entity.id
_entity.type
_entity.pdbx_description
1 polymer ?
#
loop_
_entity_poly.entity_id
_entity_poly.type
_entity_poly.pdbx_seq_one_letter_code
_entity_poly.pdbx_strand_id
1 'polypeptide(L)'
;MDFPNNKDYLKEFSERTRTYLILCGTNNEFEIVEILNDFFKSNSLSLDFPSDWVLWQNYLNTHKIQEVRKFPIADRSWQFGSMIPISSDWKRDRNKTKQSIVGSLKPLFIIASIFLWSLLYYIIIFRLL
;
A
#
# COMPACT_ATOMS: atom_id res chain seq x y z
N MET A 1 -4.10 -7.22 11.50
CA MET A 1 -4.67 -6.46 10.36
C MET A 1 -5.90 -7.24 9.98
N ASP A 2 -7.09 -6.63 10.06
CA ASP A 2 -8.33 -7.32 9.71
C ASP A 2 -8.63 -7.10 8.24
N PHE A 3 -8.63 -8.18 7.47
CA PHE A 3 -8.87 -8.15 6.04
C PHE A 3 -10.36 -8.34 5.77
N PRO A 4 -11.06 -7.37 5.16
CA PRO A 4 -12.49 -7.46 4.93
C PRO A 4 -12.87 -8.50 3.87
N ASN A 5 -11.89 -9.04 3.13
CA ASN A 5 -12.11 -9.97 2.01
C ASN A 5 -10.94 -10.95 1.88
N ASN A 6 -11.27 -12.24 1.71
CA ASN A 6 -10.31 -13.32 1.57
C ASN A 6 -9.37 -13.12 0.36
N LYS A 7 -9.85 -12.51 -0.73
CA LYS A 7 -9.00 -12.24 -1.91
C LYS A 7 -7.91 -11.21 -1.63
N ASP A 8 -8.26 -10.18 -0.86
CA ASP A 8 -7.32 -9.10 -0.53
C ASP A 8 -6.26 -9.60 0.45
N TYR A 9 -6.66 -10.47 1.40
CA TYR A 9 -5.73 -11.18 2.27
C TYR A 9 -4.73 -12.03 1.48
N LEU A 10 -5.21 -12.91 0.61
CA LEU A 10 -4.36 -13.82 -0.16
C LEU A 10 -3.37 -13.04 -1.03
N LYS A 11 -3.83 -11.96 -1.65
CA LYS A 11 -2.98 -11.06 -2.41
C LYS A 11 -1.87 -10.46 -1.55
N GLU A 12 -2.23 -9.83 -0.43
CA GLU A 12 -1.24 -9.20 0.45
C GLU A 12 -0.26 -10.21 1.05
N PHE A 13 -0.76 -11.38 1.48
CA PHE A 13 0.08 -12.45 2.00
C PHE A 13 1.07 -12.95 0.95
N SER A 14 0.60 -13.17 -0.30
CA SER A 14 1.46 -13.59 -1.42
C SER A 14 2.53 -12.55 -1.76
N GLU A 15 2.20 -11.26 -1.71
CA GLU A 15 3.16 -10.18 -1.97
C GLU A 15 4.23 -10.10 -0.87
N ARG A 16 3.83 -10.31 0.39
CA ARG A 16 4.75 -10.29 1.54
C ARG A 16 5.69 -11.49 1.57
N THR A 17 5.20 -12.71 1.34
CA THR A 17 6.05 -13.91 1.28
C THR A 17 7.02 -13.85 0.11
N ARG A 18 6.57 -13.34 -1.06
CA ARG A 18 7.45 -13.06 -2.20
C ARG A 18 8.55 -12.06 -1.85
N THR A 19 8.17 -10.91 -1.28
CA THR A 19 9.13 -9.86 -0.89
C THR A 19 10.15 -10.40 0.11
N TYR A 20 9.70 -11.22 1.06
CA TYR A 20 10.59 -11.87 2.02
C TYR A 20 11.68 -12.70 1.32
N LEU A 21 11.31 -13.56 0.35
CA LEU A 21 12.28 -14.37 -0.40
C LEU A 21 13.31 -13.51 -1.15
N ILE A 22 12.85 -12.42 -1.77
CA ILE A 22 13.74 -11.47 -2.46
C ILE A 22 14.74 -10.85 -1.47
N LEU A 23 14.27 -10.42 -0.30
CA LEU A 23 15.12 -9.84 0.75
C LEU A 23 16.07 -10.87 1.37
N CYS A 24 15.69 -12.15 1.39
CA CYS A 24 16.55 -13.27 1.79
C CYS A 24 17.60 -13.64 0.72
N GLY A 25 17.58 -12.99 -0.45
CA GLY A 25 18.58 -13.16 -1.50
C GLY A 25 18.18 -14.15 -2.60
N THR A 26 16.95 -14.67 -2.60
CA THR A 26 16.42 -15.45 -3.73
C THR A 26 16.11 -14.48 -4.88
N ASN A 27 16.99 -14.43 -5.88
CA ASN A 27 16.87 -13.49 -7.02
C ASN A 27 16.30 -14.14 -8.29
N ASN A 28 16.09 -15.46 -8.28
CA ASN A 28 15.52 -16.17 -9.42
C ASN A 28 13.99 -16.21 -9.31
N GLU A 29 13.29 -15.53 -10.22
CA GLU A 29 11.82 -15.46 -10.22
C GLU A 29 11.18 -16.85 -10.39
N PHE A 30 11.80 -17.76 -11.15
CA PHE A 30 11.27 -19.11 -11.32
C PHE A 30 11.27 -19.89 -9.99
N GLU A 31 12.37 -19.80 -9.25
CA GLU A 31 12.54 -20.44 -7.94
C GLU A 31 11.56 -19.86 -6.92
N ILE A 32 11.35 -18.54 -6.92
CA ILE A 32 10.35 -17.88 -6.08
C ILE A 32 8.94 -18.42 -6.38
N VAL A 33 8.57 -18.50 -7.66
CA VAL A 33 7.25 -18.99 -8.06
C VAL A 33 7.06 -20.45 -7.66
N GLU A 34 8.08 -21.29 -7.84
CA GLU A 34 8.05 -22.70 -7.44
C GLU A 34 7.82 -22.86 -5.93
N ILE A 35 8.62 -22.17 -5.11
CA ILE A 35 8.49 -22.18 -3.64
C ILE A 35 7.09 -21.72 -3.20
N LEU A 36 6.59 -20.61 -3.77
CA LEU A 36 5.28 -20.09 -3.42
C LEU A 36 4.17 -21.04 -3.84
N ASN A 37 4.24 -21.59 -5.06
CA ASN A 37 3.25 -22.53 -5.57
C ASN A 37 3.17 -23.79 -4.69
N ASP A 38 4.32 -24.33 -4.29
CA ASP A 38 4.38 -25.50 -3.44
C ASP A 38 3.84 -25.21 -2.04
N PHE A 39 4.16 -24.04 -1.48
CA PHE A 39 3.59 -23.61 -0.19
C PHE A 39 2.07 -23.52 -0.23
N PHE A 40 1.50 -22.80 -1.21
CA PHE A 40 0.05 -22.59 -1.32
C PHE A 40 -0.72 -23.85 -1.70
N LYS A 41 -0.07 -24.83 -2.34
CA LYS A 41 -0.68 -26.14 -2.62
C LYS A 41 -0.67 -27.07 -1.39
N SER A 42 0.39 -27.01 -0.60
CA SER A 42 0.60 -27.93 0.52
C SER A 42 -0.01 -27.45 1.83
N ASN A 43 -0.30 -26.16 1.97
CA ASN A 43 -0.81 -25.58 3.20
C ASN A 43 -2.13 -24.86 2.99
N SER A 44 -3.04 -25.01 3.95
CA SER A 44 -4.28 -24.24 4.04
C SER A 44 -4.08 -23.05 4.98
N LEU A 45 -4.44 -21.86 4.52
CA LEU A 45 -4.34 -20.63 5.29
C LEU A 45 -5.55 -20.42 6.18
N SER A 46 -5.30 -19.98 7.40
CA SER A 46 -6.33 -19.67 8.40
C SER A 46 -6.94 -18.28 8.21
N LEU A 47 -6.35 -17.46 7.32
CA LEU A 47 -6.69 -16.05 7.10
C LEU A 47 -6.39 -15.14 8.29
N ASP A 48 -5.56 -15.62 9.21
CA ASP A 48 -5.01 -14.85 10.31
C ASP A 48 -3.52 -14.64 10.08
N PHE A 49 -3.12 -13.38 9.87
CA PHE A 49 -1.77 -13.06 9.42
C PHE A 49 -0.66 -13.58 10.35
N PRO A 50 -0.73 -13.41 11.70
CA PRO A 50 0.30 -13.92 12.60
C PRO A 50 0.48 -15.43 12.52
N SER A 51 -0.61 -16.21 12.53
CA SER A 51 -0.53 -17.67 12.48
C SER A 51 -0.06 -18.18 11.11
N ASP A 52 -0.57 -17.62 10.02
CA ASP A 52 -0.15 -17.96 8.67
C ASP A 52 1.30 -17.54 8.40
N TRP A 53 1.79 -16.47 9.02
CA TRP A 53 3.21 -16.08 8.95
C TRP A 53 4.11 -17.09 9.66
N VAL A 54 3.70 -17.62 10.81
CA VAL A 54 4.43 -18.70 11.50
C VAL A 54 4.44 -19.97 10.65
N LEU A 55 3.32 -20.32 10.02
CA LEU A 55 3.23 -21.42 9.07
C LEU A 55 4.24 -21.25 7.92
N TRP A 56 4.31 -20.06 7.34
CA TRP A 56 5.28 -19.73 6.30
C TRP A 56 6.73 -19.90 6.75
N GLN A 57 7.09 -19.36 7.91
CA GLN A 57 8.44 -19.51 8.48
C GLN A 57 8.80 -20.97 8.74
N ASN A 58 7.86 -21.76 9.27
CA ASN A 58 8.04 -23.19 9.48
C ASN A 58 8.24 -23.96 8.17
N TYR A 59 7.49 -23.60 7.12
CA TYR A 59 7.65 -24.18 5.80
C TYR A 59 9.05 -23.92 5.25
N LEU A 60 9.53 -22.68 5.29
CA LEU A 60 10.88 -22.33 4.83
C LEU A 60 11.99 -23.08 5.59
N ASN A 61 11.86 -23.18 6.91
CA ASN A 61 12.79 -23.91 7.76
C ASN A 61 12.84 -25.40 7.41
N THR A 62 11.67 -26.02 7.19
CA THR A 62 11.55 -27.44 6.84
C THR A 62 12.20 -27.74 5.49
N HIS A 63 12.03 -26.85 4.52
CA HIS A 63 12.60 -27.00 3.17
C HIS A 63 14.04 -26.50 3.07
N LYS A 64 14.64 -26.08 4.20
CA LYS A 64 16.00 -25.53 4.27
C LYS A 64 16.25 -24.43 3.22
N ILE A 65 15.24 -23.61 2.97
CA ILE A 65 15.36 -22.42 2.12
C ILE A 65 16.14 -21.41 2.96
N GLN A 66 17.47 -21.53 2.94
CA GLN A 66 18.37 -20.81 3.83
C GLN A 66 18.26 -19.32 3.58
N GLU A 67 18.23 -18.52 4.66
CA GLU A 67 18.61 -17.12 4.61
C GLU A 67 20.06 -17.05 4.11
N VAL A 68 20.25 -16.77 2.83
CA VAL A 68 21.55 -16.31 2.39
C VAL A 68 21.72 -14.93 3.02
N ARG A 69 22.43 -14.86 4.15
CA ARG A 69 22.94 -13.61 4.72
C ARG A 69 23.95 -12.99 3.76
N LYS A 70 23.46 -12.47 2.66
CA LYS A 70 24.17 -11.54 1.81
C LYS A 70 23.11 -10.56 1.37
N PHE A 71 22.90 -9.54 2.18
CA PHE A 71 22.44 -8.28 1.63
C PHE A 71 23.63 -7.66 0.90
N PRO A 72 23.69 -7.68 -0.45
CA PRO A 72 24.67 -6.93 -1.20
C PRO A 72 23.97 -5.64 -1.66
N ILE A 73 23.25 -4.94 -0.76
CA ILE A 73 22.57 -3.69 -1.14
C ILE A 73 23.60 -2.66 -1.63
N ALA A 74 24.85 -2.74 -1.17
CA ALA A 74 25.90 -1.80 -1.55
C ALA A 74 26.29 -1.88 -3.04
N ASP A 75 26.32 -3.06 -3.66
CA ASP A 75 26.86 -3.22 -5.03
C ASP A 75 25.81 -3.14 -6.15
N ARG A 76 24.51 -3.16 -5.83
CA ARG A 76 23.41 -3.21 -6.83
C ARG A 76 22.34 -2.16 -6.67
N SER A 77 22.57 -1.13 -5.85
CA SER A 77 21.64 0.00 -5.67
C SER A 77 21.18 0.63 -6.99
N TRP A 78 22.04 0.63 -8.02
CA TRP A 78 21.72 1.13 -9.36
C TRP A 78 20.74 0.26 -10.17
N GLN A 79 20.62 -1.04 -9.86
CA GLN A 79 19.70 -1.96 -10.53
C GLN A 79 18.27 -1.86 -9.99
N PHE A 80 18.13 -1.46 -8.71
CA PHE A 80 16.81 -1.22 -8.12
C PHE A 80 16.15 0.07 -8.64
N GLY A 81 16.93 1.07 -9.04
CA GLY A 81 16.38 2.30 -9.62
C GLY A 81 15.69 2.10 -10.98
N SER A 82 16.07 1.06 -11.74
CA SER A 82 15.54 0.78 -13.08
C SER A 82 14.52 -0.36 -13.12
N MET A 83 14.46 -1.22 -12.10
CA MET A 83 13.54 -2.37 -12.01
C MET A 83 12.30 -2.12 -11.14
N ILE A 84 12.07 -0.87 -10.71
CA ILE A 84 10.78 -0.46 -10.16
C ILE A 84 9.87 -0.22 -11.38
N PRO A 85 8.92 -1.12 -11.71
CA PRO A 85 7.95 -0.81 -12.75
C PRO A 85 7.31 0.53 -12.42
N ILE A 86 7.07 1.37 -13.43
CA ILE A 86 6.42 2.69 -13.30
C ILE A 86 5.06 2.59 -12.55
N SER A 87 4.47 1.38 -12.48
CA SER A 87 3.26 1.06 -11.73
C SER A 87 3.48 0.60 -10.29
N SER A 88 4.72 0.32 -9.86
CA SER A 88 5.12 0.09 -8.47
C SER A 88 5.54 1.39 -7.78
N ASP A 89 4.79 2.46 -8.04
CA ASP A 89 4.48 3.36 -6.95
C ASP A 89 3.93 2.47 -5.85
N TRP A 90 4.78 2.16 -4.87
CA TRP A 90 4.39 1.56 -3.62
C TRP A 90 3.27 2.47 -3.11
N LYS A 91 2.02 2.08 -3.37
CA LYS A 91 0.83 2.70 -2.80
C LYS A 91 0.89 2.38 -1.31
N ARG A 92 1.77 3.11 -0.62
CA ARG A 92 1.46 3.61 0.69
C ARG A 92 0.17 4.36 0.43
N ASP A 93 -0.97 3.73 0.65
CA ASP A 93 -2.20 4.43 0.92
C ASP A 93 -1.99 5.20 2.24
N ARG A 94 -1.16 6.25 2.16
CA ARG A 94 -1.12 7.38 3.07
C ARG A 94 -2.10 8.45 2.60
N ASN A 95 -3.16 8.05 1.89
CA ASN A 95 -4.31 8.90 1.62
C ASN A 95 -5.41 8.80 2.70
N LYS A 96 -5.10 8.24 3.87
CA LYS A 96 -5.39 8.92 5.13
C LYS A 96 -4.17 9.81 5.41
N THR A 97 -4.03 11.00 4.83
CA THR A 97 -4.46 12.27 5.46
C THR A 97 -4.11 13.46 4.54
N LYS A 98 -4.69 13.54 3.33
CA LYS A 98 -4.72 14.80 2.55
C LYS A 98 -6.05 14.98 1.80
N GLN A 99 -7.14 14.42 2.32
CA GLN A 99 -8.45 14.91 1.93
C GLN A 99 -8.72 16.23 2.64
N SER A 100 -9.05 17.24 1.84
CA SER A 100 -9.97 18.31 2.20
C SER A 100 -9.49 19.39 3.19
N ILE A 101 -8.60 20.28 2.73
CA ILE A 101 -8.66 21.68 3.19
C ILE A 101 -9.02 22.59 2.01
N VAL A 102 -8.39 22.39 0.85
CA VAL A 102 -8.65 23.18 -0.36
C VAL A 102 -10.03 22.89 -0.99
N GLY A 103 -10.62 21.71 -0.75
CA GLY A 103 -11.98 21.37 -1.19
C GLY A 103 -13.09 21.92 -0.28
N SER A 104 -12.83 22.06 1.02
CA SER A 104 -13.81 22.54 2.02
C SER A 104 -13.97 24.06 2.04
N LEU A 105 -12.95 24.82 1.63
CA LEU A 105 -13.00 26.29 1.56
C LEU A 105 -13.84 26.82 0.39
N LYS A 106 -13.97 26.06 -0.71
CA LYS A 106 -14.75 26.46 -1.89
C LYS A 106 -16.22 26.75 -1.58
N PRO A 107 -16.98 25.86 -0.91
CA PRO A 107 -18.38 26.15 -0.57
C PRO A 107 -18.53 27.33 0.40
N LEU A 108 -17.62 27.48 1.36
CA LEU A 108 -17.62 28.62 2.30
C LEU A 108 -17.40 29.96 1.60
N PHE A 109 -16.50 30.02 0.61
CA PHE A 109 -16.24 31.24 -0.16
C PHE A 109 -17.47 31.67 -0.99
N ILE A 110 -18.21 30.71 -1.55
CA ILE A 110 -19.44 30.99 -2.32
C ILE A 110 -20.50 31.58 -1.39
N ILE A 111 -20.71 31.00 -0.20
CA ILE A 111 -21.68 31.50 0.78
C ILE A 111 -21.31 32.91 1.26
N ALA A 112 -20.04 33.12 1.62
CA ALA A 112 -19.56 34.44 2.05
C ALA A 112 -19.71 35.50 0.96
N SER A 113 -19.45 35.14 -0.31
CA SER A 113 -19.61 36.03 -1.46
C SER A 113 -21.08 36.45 -1.64
N ILE A 114 -22.03 35.51 -1.56
CA ILE A 114 -23.47 35.82 -1.67
C ILE A 114 -23.91 36.79 -0.57
N PHE A 115 -23.49 36.55 0.68
CA PHE A 115 -23.81 37.45 1.79
C PHE A 115 -23.20 38.84 1.60
N LEU A 116 -21.94 38.93 1.14
CA LEU A 116 -21.27 40.20 0.90
C LEU A 116 -22.01 41.03 -0.15
N TRP A 117 -22.37 40.42 -1.28
CA TRP A 117 -23.10 41.09 -2.36
C TRP A 117 -24.52 41.49 -1.97
N SER A 118 -25.21 40.64 -1.19
CA SER A 118 -26.54 40.94 -0.68
C SER A 118 -26.52 42.13 0.31
N LEU A 119 -25.54 42.17 1.22
CA LEU A 119 -25.35 43.29 2.15
C LEU A 119 -25.05 44.60 1.42
N LEU A 120 -24.14 44.56 0.44
CA LEU A 120 -23.81 45.71 -0.39
C LEU A 120 -25.05 46.26 -1.11
N TYR A 121 -25.85 45.36 -1.71
CA TYR A 121 -27.07 45.75 -2.39
C TYR A 121 -28.09 46.39 -1.44
N TYR A 122 -28.22 45.83 -0.23
CA TYR A 122 -29.12 46.38 0.79
C TYR A 122 -28.69 47.79 1.25
N ILE A 123 -27.39 48.00 1.47
CA ILE A 123 -26.83 49.31 1.84
C ILE A 123 -27.05 50.34 0.72
N ILE A 124 -26.87 49.93 -0.54
CA ILE A 124 -27.11 50.81 -1.69
C ILE A 124 -28.58 51.23 -1.75
N ILE A 125 -29.53 50.29 -1.62
CA ILE A 125 -30.96 50.60 -1.64
C ILE A 125 -31.35 51.51 -0.47
N PHE A 126 -30.91 51.19 0.75
CA PHE A 126 -31.29 51.95 1.95
C PHE A 126 -30.67 53.35 1.99
N ARG A 127 -29.55 53.57 1.28
CA ARG A 127 -28.93 54.90 1.15
C ARG A 127 -29.56 55.73 0.02
N LEU A 128 -30.26 55.09 -0.92
CA LEU A 128 -30.88 55.73 -2.07
C LEU A 128 -32.39 56.01 -1.86
N LEU A 129 -32.96 55.43 -0.80
CA LEU A 129 -34.34 55.62 -0.32
C LEU A 129 -34.36 56.61 0.85
#